data_AF-A0A517VKQ9-F1
#
_entry.id   AF-A0A517VKQ9-F1
#
_cell.length_a   1.000
_cell.length_b   1.000
_cell.length_c   1.000
_cell.angle_alpha   90.00
_cell.angle_beta   90.00
_cell.angle_gamma   90.00
#
_symmetry.space_group_name_H-M   'P 1'
#
loop_
_entity.id
_entity.type
_entity.pdbx_description
1 polymer ?
#
loop_
_entity_poly.entity_id
_entity_poly.type
_entity_poly.pdbx_seq_one_letter_code
_entity_poly.pdbx_strand_id
1 'polypeptide(L)'
;MEAGPEGTNRRAIVTNRSGAAICPEGAYDDYVIRGESALFLFITRRNKELKCGLEADRRSDHRYMENLFRLNLHCLAHNLLVRARQLIAEPPAEKVIDGVPPNAQPENSRRQQQNRRRREDPLGEGQPCTWRTRLIKVAAEIRVSSRRILIILPRHWPYLHHFEKFCDKTFQLGLAGCPPS
;
A
#
# COMPACT_ATOMS: atom_id res chain seq x y z
N MET A 1 -10.04 -0.77 32.94
CA MET A 1 -8.74 -1.15 33.57
C MET A 1 -8.45 -2.57 33.15
N GLU A 2 -7.30 -2.84 32.54
CA GLU A 2 -6.80 -4.21 32.36
C GLU A 2 -5.86 -4.51 33.52
N ALA A 3 -6.16 -5.55 34.30
CA ALA A 3 -5.32 -6.01 35.41
C ALA A 3 -4.51 -7.22 34.93
N GLY A 4 -3.19 -7.03 34.82
CA GLY A 4 -2.25 -8.12 34.57
C GLY A 4 -1.58 -8.61 35.87
N PRO A 5 -0.81 -9.70 35.82
CA PRO A 5 -0.10 -10.23 36.99
C PRO A 5 0.93 -9.26 37.60
N GLU A 6 1.31 -8.20 36.88
CA GLU A 6 2.28 -7.19 37.35
C GLU A 6 1.62 -5.91 37.91
N GLY A 7 0.29 -5.92 38.11
CA GLY A 7 -0.47 -4.83 38.72
C GLY A 7 -1.37 -4.05 37.75
N THR A 8 -1.97 -2.97 38.26
CA THR A 8 -2.94 -2.16 37.50
C THR A 8 -2.21 -1.12 36.65
N ASN A 9 -2.11 -1.35 35.34
CA ASN A 9 -1.53 -0.38 34.42
C ASN A 9 -2.57 0.70 34.05
N ARG A 10 -2.43 1.91 34.61
CA ARG A 10 -3.27 3.05 34.24
C ARG A 10 -2.80 3.63 32.91
N ARG A 11 -3.62 3.46 31.87
CA ARG A 11 -3.40 4.06 30.56
C ARG A 11 -4.11 5.41 30.49
N ALA A 12 -3.40 6.44 30.07
CA ALA A 12 -3.94 7.77 29.80
C ALA A 12 -3.80 8.09 28.31
N ILE A 13 -4.77 8.82 27.75
CA ILE A 13 -4.77 9.23 26.35
C ILE A 13 -4.82 10.76 26.32
N VAL A 14 -3.85 11.35 25.64
CA VAL A 14 -3.85 12.77 25.31
C VAL A 14 -4.31 12.89 23.86
N THR A 15 -5.38 13.63 23.60
CA THR A 15 -5.95 13.76 22.27
C THR A 15 -6.43 15.19 22.00
N ASN A 16 -6.25 15.65 20.76
CA ASN A 16 -6.83 16.89 20.23
C ASN A 16 -8.13 16.64 19.47
N ARG A 17 -8.70 15.42 19.53
CA ARG A 17 -9.96 15.06 18.87
C ARG A 17 -11.10 15.92 19.43
N SER A 18 -11.83 16.59 18.54
CA SER A 18 -13.04 17.33 18.88
C SER A 18 -14.06 16.41 19.58
N GLY A 19 -14.59 16.83 20.72
CA GLY A 19 -15.56 16.05 21.49
C GLY A 19 -14.95 15.03 22.47
N ALA A 20 -13.63 14.90 22.56
CA ALA A 20 -12.99 13.99 23.51
C ALA A 20 -13.27 14.30 24.99
N ALA A 21 -13.54 15.57 25.33
CA ALA A 21 -13.95 15.98 26.67
C ALA A 21 -15.42 15.63 26.98
N ILE A 22 -16.23 15.41 25.95
CA ILE A 22 -17.68 15.13 26.06
C ILE A 22 -17.94 13.62 26.06
N CYS A 23 -17.16 12.86 25.28
CA CYS A 23 -17.21 11.40 25.24
C CYS A 23 -15.79 10.81 25.39
N PRO A 24 -15.28 10.68 26.63
CA PRO A 24 -13.97 10.11 26.90
C PRO A 24 -13.86 8.64 26.47
N GLU A 25 -14.92 7.85 26.67
CA GLU A 25 -14.99 6.46 26.19
C GLU A 25 -14.78 6.37 24.68
N GLY A 26 -15.39 7.23 23.87
CA GLY A 26 -15.19 7.22 22.42
C GLY A 26 -13.75 7.55 22.00
N ALA A 27 -13.05 8.40 22.76
CA ALA A 27 -11.62 8.65 22.54
C ALA A 27 -10.75 7.45 22.94
N TYR A 28 -11.15 6.71 23.98
CA TYR A 28 -10.50 5.48 24.40
C TYR A 28 -10.78 4.33 23.41
N ASP A 29 -11.99 4.17 22.92
CA ASP A 29 -12.37 3.16 21.95
C ASP A 29 -11.61 3.35 20.64
N ASP A 30 -11.52 4.59 20.14
CA ASP A 30 -10.67 4.96 18.99
C ASP A 30 -9.18 4.62 19.22
N TYR A 31 -8.69 4.76 20.45
CA TYR A 31 -7.32 4.39 20.82
C TYR A 31 -7.13 2.87 20.89
N VAL A 32 -8.10 2.12 21.42
CA VAL A 32 -8.05 0.66 21.51
C VAL A 32 -8.11 0.05 20.11
N ILE A 33 -9.01 0.55 19.26
CA ILE A 33 -9.07 0.18 17.84
C ILE A 33 -8.00 0.91 17.03
N ARG A 34 -7.03 1.62 17.62
CA ARG A 34 -6.00 2.36 16.87
C ARG A 34 -5.36 1.44 15.83
N GLY A 35 -5.09 0.18 16.17
CA GLY A 35 -4.61 -0.85 15.23
C GLY A 35 -5.49 -1.08 13.98
N GLU A 36 -6.78 -0.81 14.08
CA GLU A 36 -7.82 -1.01 13.06
C GLU A 36 -8.42 0.28 12.49
N SER A 37 -8.18 1.43 13.11
CA SER A 37 -8.63 2.73 12.60
C SER A 37 -8.07 2.98 11.20
N ALA A 38 -8.88 3.50 10.28
CA ALA A 38 -8.53 3.57 8.86
C ALA A 38 -7.18 4.27 8.59
N LEU A 39 -6.88 5.35 9.31
CA LEU A 39 -5.64 6.11 9.18
C LEU A 39 -4.42 5.33 9.70
N PHE A 40 -4.52 4.73 10.88
CA PHE A 40 -3.42 3.99 11.48
C PHE A 40 -3.22 2.61 10.85
N LEU A 41 -4.30 1.95 10.42
CA LEU A 41 -4.25 0.74 9.61
C LEU A 41 -3.51 1.02 8.29
N PHE A 42 -3.77 2.16 7.65
CA PHE A 42 -3.03 2.59 6.46
C PHE A 42 -1.54 2.75 6.78
N ILE A 43 -1.19 3.56 7.78
CA ILE A 43 0.22 3.83 8.16
C ILE A 43 0.95 2.53 8.55
N THR A 44 0.33 1.70 9.39
CA THR A 44 0.92 0.46 9.90
C THR A 44 1.10 -0.58 8.79
N ARG A 45 0.12 -0.70 7.88
CA ARG A 45 0.27 -1.56 6.69
C ARG A 45 1.42 -1.09 5.81
N ARG A 46 1.61 0.22 5.60
CA ARG A 46 2.74 0.74 4.82
C ARG A 46 4.09 0.49 5.48
N ASN A 47 4.19 0.68 6.80
CA ASN A 47 5.40 0.33 7.54
C ASN A 47 5.72 -1.17 7.46
N LYS A 48 4.71 -2.04 7.54
CA LYS A 48 4.89 -3.49 7.37
C LYS A 48 5.29 -3.86 5.95
N GLU A 49 4.76 -3.18 4.94
CA GLU A 49 5.18 -3.37 3.54
C GLU A 49 6.63 -2.98 3.30
N LEU A 50 7.10 -1.87 3.88
CA LEU A 50 8.50 -1.45 3.76
C LEU A 50 9.44 -2.43 4.48
N LYS A 51 9.15 -2.75 5.75
CA LYS A 51 10.00 -3.63 6.57
C LYS A 51 10.01 -5.07 6.06
N CYS A 52 8.82 -5.67 5.92
CA CYS A 52 8.69 -7.09 5.59
C CYS A 52 8.55 -7.33 4.08
N GLY A 53 7.79 -6.51 3.37
CA GLY A 53 7.50 -6.72 1.94
C GLY A 53 8.68 -6.38 1.02
N LEU A 54 9.46 -5.36 1.38
CA LEU A 54 10.69 -4.95 0.69
C LEU A 54 11.97 -5.38 1.42
N GLU A 55 11.82 -6.09 2.55
CA GLU A 55 12.94 -6.61 3.35
C GLU A 55 13.92 -5.54 3.86
N ALA A 56 13.44 -4.31 4.10
CA ALA A 56 14.28 -3.20 4.57
C ALA A 56 14.93 -3.45 5.95
N ASP A 57 14.44 -4.45 6.69
CA ASP A 57 14.95 -4.87 8.01
C ASP A 57 16.13 -5.87 7.90
N ARG A 58 16.35 -6.49 6.73
CA ARG A 58 17.38 -7.53 6.52
C ARG A 58 18.73 -6.96 6.12
N ARG A 59 19.31 -6.11 6.95
CA ARG A 59 20.54 -5.39 6.59
C ARG A 59 21.58 -5.61 7.67
N SER A 60 22.56 -6.45 7.34
CA SER A 60 23.54 -7.01 8.27
C SER A 60 24.95 -6.48 8.03
N ASP A 61 25.10 -5.39 7.28
CA ASP A 61 26.42 -4.85 7.02
C ASP A 61 26.97 -4.14 8.25
N HIS A 62 28.28 -4.22 8.44
CA HIS A 62 28.99 -3.61 9.57
C HIS A 62 29.14 -2.08 9.40
N ARG A 63 29.06 -1.59 8.16
CA ARG A 63 29.17 -0.17 7.85
C ARG A 63 27.82 0.50 7.88
N TYR A 64 27.69 1.48 8.78
CA TYR A 64 26.47 2.28 8.90
C TYR A 64 26.05 2.94 7.59
N MET A 65 26.98 3.51 6.81
CA MET A 65 26.65 4.24 5.57
C MET A 65 26.15 3.32 4.45
N GLU A 66 26.74 2.14 4.30
CA GLU A 66 26.24 1.11 3.37
C GLU A 66 24.85 0.67 3.79
N ASN A 67 24.65 0.58 5.12
CA ASN A 67 23.33 0.39 5.62
C ASN A 67 22.43 1.59 5.22
N LEU A 68 22.65 2.81 5.67
CA LEU A 68 21.79 3.95 5.38
C LEU A 68 21.44 4.07 3.87
N PHE A 69 22.42 3.82 2.99
CA PHE A 69 22.19 3.80 1.55
C PHE A 69 21.15 2.75 1.10
N ARG A 70 21.29 1.48 1.50
CA ARG A 70 20.28 0.47 1.09
C ARG A 70 18.90 0.76 1.68
N LEU A 71 18.80 1.33 2.89
CA LEU A 71 17.50 1.76 3.43
C LEU A 71 16.88 2.84 2.57
N ASN A 72 17.65 3.83 2.13
CA ASN A 72 17.17 4.86 1.21
C ASN A 72 16.69 4.25 -0.12
N LEU A 73 17.38 3.24 -0.65
CA LEU A 73 16.93 2.51 -1.84
C LEU A 73 15.60 1.77 -1.59
N HIS A 74 15.42 1.13 -0.43
CA HIS A 74 14.14 0.50 -0.08
C HIS A 74 13.01 1.54 0.06
N CYS A 75 13.28 2.72 0.64
CA CYS A 75 12.33 3.82 0.72
C CYS A 75 11.97 4.35 -0.67
N LEU A 76 12.95 4.55 -1.55
CA LEU A 76 12.73 4.96 -2.93
C LEU A 76 11.89 3.93 -3.69
N ALA A 77 12.23 2.65 -3.58
CA ALA A 77 11.46 1.56 -4.19
C ALA A 77 10.03 1.52 -3.66
N HIS A 78 9.81 1.75 -2.36
CA HIS A 78 8.47 1.87 -1.79
C HIS A 78 7.71 3.06 -2.38
N ASN A 79 8.34 4.23 -2.51
CA ASN A 79 7.71 5.41 -3.11
C ASN A 79 7.33 5.17 -4.58
N LEU A 80 8.21 4.56 -5.36
CA LEU A 80 7.93 4.17 -6.74
C LEU A 80 6.75 3.20 -6.81
N LEU A 81 6.70 2.21 -5.92
CA LEU A 81 5.57 1.28 -5.83
C LEU A 81 4.26 2.00 -5.50
N VAL A 82 4.28 2.98 -4.59
CA VAL A 82 3.09 3.80 -4.27
C VAL A 82 2.63 4.60 -5.48
N ARG A 83 3.54 5.20 -6.24
CA ARG A 83 3.21 5.91 -7.48
C ARG A 83 2.66 4.98 -8.55
N ALA A 84 3.28 3.82 -8.74
CA ALA A 84 2.82 2.81 -9.69
C ALA A 84 1.41 2.31 -9.35
N ARG A 85 1.11 2.10 -8.06
CA ARG A 85 -0.24 1.80 -7.57
C ARG A 85 -1.23 2.89 -7.91
N GLN A 86 -0.91 4.16 -7.62
CA GLN A 86 -1.78 5.30 -7.92
C GLN A 86 -2.06 5.42 -9.42
N LEU A 87 -1.06 5.13 -10.27
CA LEU A 87 -1.20 5.18 -11.71
C LEU A 87 -2.19 4.12 -12.23
N ILE A 88 -2.06 2.87 -11.77
CA ILE A 88 -2.87 1.77 -12.30
C ILE A 88 -4.21 1.58 -11.58
N ALA A 89 -4.34 2.09 -10.35
CA ALA A 89 -5.51 1.93 -9.50
C ALA A 89 -6.80 2.28 -10.25
N GLU A 90 -7.70 1.32 -10.30
CA GLU A 90 -9.05 1.45 -10.82
C GLU A 90 -9.98 0.81 -9.78
N PRO A 91 -10.16 1.49 -8.63
CA PRO A 91 -10.97 0.94 -7.57
C PRO A 91 -12.42 0.78 -8.06
N PRO A 92 -13.06 -0.35 -7.79
CA PRO A 92 -14.45 -0.53 -8.16
C PRO A 92 -15.33 0.41 -7.34
N ALA A 93 -16.44 0.85 -7.93
CA ALA A 93 -17.41 1.74 -7.29
C ALA A 93 -17.76 1.23 -5.89
N GLU A 94 -17.64 2.13 -4.92
CA GLU A 94 -17.86 1.79 -3.53
C GLU A 94 -19.36 1.60 -3.28
N LYS A 95 -19.72 0.46 -2.69
CA LYS A 95 -21.12 0.17 -2.41
C LYS A 95 -21.53 0.90 -1.13
N VAL A 96 -22.35 1.93 -1.29
CA VAL A 96 -23.09 2.53 -0.17
C VAL A 96 -24.28 1.61 0.11
N ILE A 97 -24.20 0.85 1.21
CA ILE A 97 -25.31 0.03 1.70
C ILE A 97 -26.12 0.90 2.65
N ASP A 98 -27.42 1.07 2.38
CA ASP A 98 -28.37 1.80 3.23
C ASP A 98 -27.94 3.23 3.63
N GLY A 99 -27.24 3.94 2.73
CA GLY A 99 -26.76 5.31 2.99
C GLY A 99 -25.57 5.39 3.96
N VAL A 100 -25.08 4.26 4.47
CA VAL A 100 -23.98 4.22 5.45
C VAL A 100 -22.63 4.28 4.74
N PRO A 101 -21.75 5.23 5.11
CA PRO A 101 -20.43 5.33 4.50
C PRO A 101 -19.59 4.08 4.80
N PRO A 102 -18.69 3.70 3.89
CA PRO A 102 -17.97 2.42 3.91
C PRO A 102 -17.17 2.16 5.19
N ASN A 103 -16.65 3.23 5.79
CA ASN A 103 -15.89 3.17 7.05
C ASN A 103 -16.77 2.83 8.26
N ALA A 104 -18.08 3.07 8.18
CA ALA A 104 -19.05 2.83 9.24
C ALA A 104 -19.87 1.54 9.04
N GLN A 105 -19.65 0.80 7.94
CA GLN A 105 -20.36 -0.45 7.66
C GLN A 105 -19.93 -1.57 8.63
N PRO A 106 -20.74 -2.62 8.84
CA PRO A 106 -20.32 -3.79 9.61
C PRO A 106 -19.10 -4.49 8.99
N GLU A 107 -18.30 -5.15 9.82
CA GLU A 107 -17.00 -5.70 9.45
C GLU A 107 -17.08 -6.68 8.26
N ASN A 108 -18.12 -7.51 8.21
CA ASN A 108 -18.33 -8.47 7.14
C ASN A 108 -18.49 -7.80 5.77
N SER A 109 -19.25 -6.70 5.69
CA SER A 109 -19.44 -5.92 4.46
C SER A 109 -18.14 -5.26 4.01
N ARG A 110 -17.37 -4.68 4.95
CA ARG A 110 -16.04 -4.13 4.68
C ARG A 110 -15.07 -5.19 4.14
N ARG A 111 -15.04 -6.37 4.75
CA ARG A 111 -14.21 -7.51 4.31
C ARG A 111 -14.61 -7.98 2.91
N GLN A 112 -15.91 -8.09 2.61
CA GLN A 112 -16.40 -8.44 1.28
C GLN A 112 -16.00 -7.41 0.22
N GLN A 113 -16.16 -6.11 0.51
CA GLN A 113 -15.75 -5.03 -0.38
C GLN A 113 -14.23 -5.03 -0.61
N GLN A 114 -13.42 -5.24 0.43
CA GLN A 114 -11.97 -5.40 0.30
C GLN A 114 -11.60 -6.60 -0.57
N ASN A 115 -12.25 -7.75 -0.37
CA ASN A 115 -12.01 -8.94 -1.18
C ASN A 115 -12.41 -8.75 -2.64
N ARG A 116 -13.53 -8.07 -2.89
CA ARG A 116 -13.98 -7.70 -4.23
C ARG A 116 -12.95 -6.79 -4.92
N ARG A 117 -12.50 -5.75 -4.22
CA ARG A 117 -11.44 -4.87 -4.74
C ARG A 117 -10.15 -5.61 -5.03
N ARG A 118 -9.73 -6.58 -4.21
CA ARG A 118 -8.54 -7.42 -4.50
C ARG A 118 -8.69 -8.29 -5.75
N ARG A 119 -9.91 -8.65 -6.13
CA ARG A 119 -10.20 -9.44 -7.34
C ARG A 119 -10.24 -8.54 -8.58
N GLU A 120 -10.91 -7.39 -8.48
CA GLU A 120 -11.16 -6.48 -9.60
C GLU A 120 -9.96 -5.53 -9.85
N ASP A 121 -9.33 -5.02 -8.79
CA ASP A 121 -8.12 -4.18 -8.82
C ASP A 121 -7.00 -4.76 -7.93
N PRO A 122 -6.36 -5.85 -8.39
CA PRO A 122 -5.33 -6.54 -7.62
C PRO A 122 -4.03 -5.74 -7.46
N LEU A 123 -3.79 -4.74 -8.30
CA LEU A 123 -2.55 -3.97 -8.29
C LEU A 123 -2.67 -2.65 -7.51
N GLY A 124 -3.82 -1.97 -7.50
CA GLY A 124 -4.01 -0.69 -6.81
C GLY A 124 -3.71 -0.73 -5.31
N GLU A 125 -4.02 -1.83 -4.62
CA GLU A 125 -3.62 -2.08 -3.21
C GLU A 125 -2.79 -3.36 -3.03
N GLY A 126 -2.24 -3.90 -4.12
CA GLY A 126 -1.45 -5.13 -4.09
C GLY A 126 -0.19 -4.97 -3.23
N GLN A 127 0.14 -5.98 -2.41
CA GLN A 127 1.38 -6.00 -1.65
C GLN A 127 2.60 -6.07 -2.58
N PRO A 128 3.82 -5.71 -2.11
CA PRO A 128 5.03 -5.79 -2.94
C PRO A 128 5.24 -7.16 -3.60
N CYS A 129 4.87 -8.26 -2.92
CA CYS A 129 4.93 -9.61 -3.48
C CYS A 129 3.97 -9.82 -4.65
N THR A 130 2.78 -9.20 -4.63
CA THR A 130 1.81 -9.24 -5.73
C THR A 130 2.38 -8.55 -6.97
N TRP A 131 2.95 -7.36 -6.79
CA TRP A 131 3.66 -6.63 -7.85
C TRP A 131 4.86 -7.40 -8.36
N ARG A 132 5.62 -8.05 -7.46
CA ARG A 132 6.77 -8.88 -7.83
C ARG A 132 6.33 -10.01 -8.76
N THR A 133 5.31 -10.78 -8.37
CA THR A 133 4.83 -11.91 -9.19
C THR A 133 4.16 -11.47 -10.50
N ARG A 134 3.45 -10.33 -10.51
CA ARG A 134 2.63 -9.89 -11.65
C ARG A 134 3.31 -8.91 -12.60
N LEU A 135 4.47 -8.34 -12.25
CA LEU A 135 5.18 -7.39 -13.11
C LEU A 135 6.71 -7.61 -13.13
N ILE A 136 7.34 -7.96 -12.00
CA ILE A 136 8.81 -7.94 -11.88
C ILE A 136 9.46 -9.32 -12.11
N LYS A 137 8.79 -10.41 -11.74
CA LYS A 137 9.35 -11.78 -11.74
C LYS A 137 9.33 -12.44 -13.11
N VAL A 138 8.97 -11.72 -14.17
CA VAL A 138 9.01 -12.30 -15.51
C VAL A 138 10.44 -12.30 -16.00
N ALA A 139 10.90 -13.44 -16.52
CA ALA A 139 12.08 -13.47 -17.36
C ALA A 139 11.75 -12.67 -18.62
N ALA A 140 12.18 -11.42 -18.65
CA ALA A 140 11.98 -10.49 -19.74
C ALA A 140 13.35 -10.10 -20.30
N GLU A 141 13.52 -10.18 -21.62
CA GLU A 141 14.69 -9.59 -22.25
C GLU A 141 14.41 -8.09 -22.46
N ILE A 142 15.22 -7.25 -21.82
CA ILE A 142 15.11 -5.79 -21.94
C ILE A 142 16.21 -5.30 -22.86
N ARG A 143 15.84 -4.80 -24.04
CA ARG A 143 16.74 -4.11 -24.96
C ARG A 143 16.51 -2.61 -24.89
N VAL A 144 17.47 -1.89 -24.35
CA VAL A 144 17.42 -0.42 -24.23
C VAL A 144 18.21 0.21 -25.38
N SER A 145 17.66 1.25 -25.98
CA SER A 145 18.32 2.12 -26.95
C SER A 145 18.07 3.59 -26.62
N SER A 146 18.76 4.51 -27.31
CA SER A 146 18.56 5.95 -27.13
C SER A 146 17.14 6.43 -27.44
N ARG A 147 16.33 5.65 -28.17
CA ARG A 147 14.98 6.05 -28.64
C ARG A 147 13.84 5.18 -28.13
N ARG A 148 14.13 3.98 -27.62
CA ARG A 148 13.10 3.01 -27.21
C ARG A 148 13.64 1.99 -26.23
N ILE A 149 12.74 1.49 -25.38
CA ILE A 149 12.93 0.33 -24.52
C ILE A 149 12.04 -0.78 -25.11
N LEU A 150 12.66 -1.85 -25.58
CA LEU A 150 11.97 -3.05 -26.05
C LEU A 150 11.99 -4.09 -24.93
N ILE A 151 10.81 -4.53 -24.52
CA ILE A 151 10.64 -5.54 -23.48
C ILE A 151 10.03 -6.77 -24.14
N ILE A 152 10.79 -7.86 -24.18
CA ILE A 152 10.36 -9.12 -24.79
C ILE A 152 9.88 -10.04 -23.66
N LEU A 153 8.61 -10.47 -23.74
CA LEU A 153 7.95 -11.28 -22.72
C LEU A 153 7.44 -12.62 -23.31
N PRO A 154 7.37 -13.70 -22.52
CA PRO A 154 6.76 -14.95 -22.93
C PRO A 154 5.26 -14.77 -23.21
N ARG A 155 4.79 -15.24 -24.38
CA ARG A 155 3.39 -15.10 -24.80
C ARG A 155 2.38 -15.77 -23.86
N HIS A 156 2.78 -16.84 -23.16
CA HIS A 156 1.91 -17.62 -22.28
C HIS A 156 1.81 -17.06 -20.84
N TRP A 157 2.37 -15.88 -20.59
CA TRP A 157 2.40 -15.34 -19.23
C TRP A 157 1.00 -14.86 -18.77
N PRO A 158 0.44 -15.41 -17.68
CA PRO A 158 -0.96 -15.18 -17.29
C PRO A 158 -1.30 -13.73 -16.90
N TYR A 159 -0.30 -12.90 -16.59
CA TYR A 159 -0.51 -11.52 -16.16
C TYR A 159 -0.11 -10.49 -17.23
N LEU A 160 0.07 -10.90 -18.49
CA LEU A 160 0.47 -10.02 -19.60
C LEU A 160 -0.43 -8.78 -19.72
N HIS A 161 -1.74 -8.94 -19.58
CA HIS A 161 -2.71 -7.83 -19.63
C HIS A 161 -2.46 -6.76 -18.55
N HIS A 162 -2.01 -7.15 -17.35
CA HIS A 162 -1.68 -6.18 -16.31
C HIS A 162 -0.43 -5.36 -16.69
N PHE A 163 0.51 -5.99 -17.38
CA PHE A 163 1.74 -5.34 -17.84
C PHE A 163 1.47 -4.39 -18.99
N GLU A 164 0.68 -4.79 -19.99
CA GLU A 164 0.25 -3.92 -21.09
C GLU A 164 -0.43 -2.66 -20.55
N LYS A 165 -1.42 -2.84 -19.67
CA LYS A 165 -2.10 -1.72 -19.00
C LYS A 165 -1.15 -0.79 -18.23
N PHE A 166 -0.15 -1.36 -17.55
CA PHE A 166 0.86 -0.57 -16.85
C PHE A 166 1.72 0.24 -17.82
N CYS A 167 2.18 -0.38 -18.91
CA CYS A 167 2.94 0.29 -19.96
C CYS A 167 2.14 1.43 -20.59
N ASP A 168 0.89 1.17 -20.99
CA ASP A 168 0.02 2.17 -21.63
C ASP A 168 -0.17 3.40 -20.75
N LYS A 169 -0.51 3.21 -19.47
CA LYS A 169 -0.65 4.32 -18.52
C LYS A 169 0.66 5.07 -18.28
N THR A 170 1.78 4.35 -18.25
CA THR A 170 3.11 4.98 -18.07
C THR A 170 3.51 5.80 -19.29
N PHE A 171 3.23 5.30 -20.50
CA PHE A 171 3.47 6.05 -21.74
C PHE A 171 2.58 7.28 -21.85
N GLN A 172 1.29 7.18 -21.49
CA GLN A 172 0.39 8.33 -21.45
C GLN A 172 0.89 9.41 -20.49
N LEU A 173 1.40 9.04 -19.32
CA LEU A 173 2.00 9.99 -18.38
C LEU A 173 3.26 10.66 -18.95
N GLY A 174 4.11 9.89 -19.65
CA GLY A 174 5.31 10.41 -20.31
C GLY A 174 5.00 11.40 -21.44
N LEU A 175 3.92 11.15 -22.20
CA LEU A 175 3.45 12.05 -23.26
C LEU A 175 2.80 13.32 -22.69
N ALA A 176 2.03 13.21 -21.60
CA ALA A 176 1.39 14.34 -20.95
C ALA A 176 2.36 15.28 -20.21
N GLY A 177 3.56 14.78 -19.84
CA GLY A 177 4.61 15.56 -19.20
C GLY A 177 5.49 16.38 -20.15
N CYS A 178 5.32 16.24 -21.47
CA CYS A 178 6.07 17.01 -22.47
C CYS A 178 5.24 18.25 -22.87
N PRO A 179 5.63 19.48 -22.50
CA PRO A 179 4.93 20.67 -22.99
C PRO A 179 5.04 20.72 -24.52
N PRO A 180 3.98 21.16 -25.24
CA PRO A 180 4.05 21.30 -26.68
C PRO A 180 5.16 22.31 -27.02
N SER A 181 6.08 21.86 -27.89
CA SER A 181 7.17 22.66 -28.48
C SER A 181 6.65 23.69 -29.48
#